data_AF-A0A7I4Z443-F1
#
_entry.id   AF-A0A7I4Z443-F1
#
_cell.length_a   1.000
_cell.length_b   1.000
_cell.length_c   1.000
_cell.angle_alpha   90.00
_cell.angle_beta   90.00
_cell.angle_gamma   90.00
#
_symmetry.space_group_name_H-M   'P 1'
#
loop_
_entity.id
_entity.type
_entity.pdbx_description
1 polymer ?
#
loop_
_entity_poly.entity_id
_entity_poly.type
_entity_poly.pdbx_seq_one_letter_code
_entity_poly.pdbx_strand_id
1 'polypeptide(L)'
;MPKATRSKVNGIARGPPSAESLQPLDTSLVQAGTTSDFTRMTVAELMNAITARNTDPVINEMLWALADKIPKEFSDFVESEKRERSLVFSGLSEADDKLRPSERQADLEGKVVKVLDVLQVECRATEIYRIGKSVPGRPRLVKVVLPSRFHWQQALKNARLLKNSAFKSVFVR
;
A
#
# COMPACT_ATOMS: atom_id res chain seq x y z
N MET A 1 -28.70 28.11 21.98
CA MET A 1 -30.14 28.39 22.18
C MET A 1 -30.52 29.50 21.21
N PRO A 2 -31.36 29.21 20.19
CA PRO A 2 -32.81 29.31 20.36
C PRO A 2 -33.67 28.22 19.65
N LYS A 3 -34.76 27.89 20.34
CA LYS A 3 -36.16 27.54 19.95
C LYS A 3 -36.47 26.50 18.87
N ALA A 4 -37.22 25.50 19.32
CA ALA A 4 -38.01 24.53 18.57
C ALA A 4 -39.31 25.13 18.00
N THR A 5 -39.80 24.55 16.90
CA THR A 5 -41.21 24.67 16.44
C THR A 5 -41.74 23.35 15.86
N ARG A 6 -42.52 22.66 16.69
CA ARG A 6 -43.79 21.91 16.49
C ARG A 6 -44.36 21.69 15.06
N SER A 7 -44.79 20.44 14.79
CA SER A 7 -46.10 20.00 14.20
C SER A 7 -45.92 18.62 13.52
N LYS A 8 -46.85 17.65 13.46
CA LYS A 8 -48.17 17.37 14.05
C LYS A 8 -48.46 15.88 13.75
N VAL A 9 -49.08 15.19 14.71
CA VAL A 9 -49.59 13.81 14.63
C VAL A 9 -50.70 13.68 13.58
N ASN A 10 -50.80 12.52 12.92
CA ASN A 10 -52.09 11.91 12.57
C ASN A 10 -51.95 10.39 12.44
N GLY A 11 -52.63 9.67 13.34
CA GLY A 11 -52.91 8.25 13.21
C GLY A 11 -54.34 8.04 12.70
N ILE A 12 -54.55 7.00 11.90
CA ILE A 12 -55.86 6.39 11.63
C ILE A 12 -55.67 4.87 11.63
N ALA A 13 -56.62 4.18 12.25
CA ALA A 13 -56.55 2.79 12.67
C ALA A 13 -57.37 1.84 11.78
N ARG A 14 -57.07 0.52 11.95
CA ARG A 14 -57.92 -0.69 11.85
C ARG A 14 -58.27 -1.31 10.48
N GLY A 15 -57.95 -2.61 10.38
CA GLY A 15 -58.76 -3.65 9.70
C GLY A 15 -57.96 -4.62 8.82
N PRO A 16 -57.98 -5.95 9.04
CA PRO A 16 -57.19 -6.93 8.27
C PRO A 16 -57.98 -7.52 7.09
N PRO A 17 -57.29 -8.21 6.16
CA PRO A 17 -57.87 -9.44 5.61
C PRO A 17 -56.88 -10.61 5.52
N SER A 18 -57.38 -11.74 6.02
CA SER A 18 -57.42 -13.06 5.39
C SER A 18 -56.14 -13.79 4.99
N ALA A 19 -56.05 -15.00 5.56
CA ALA A 19 -55.05 -16.02 5.32
C ALA A 19 -55.16 -16.66 3.92
N GLU A 20 -54.03 -16.77 3.23
CA GLU A 20 -53.85 -17.74 2.13
C GLU A 20 -52.54 -18.53 2.35
N SER A 21 -52.77 -19.80 2.70
CA SER A 21 -51.95 -21.01 2.55
C SER A 21 -50.49 -20.87 2.04
N LEU A 22 -49.52 -20.98 2.95
CA LEU A 22 -48.14 -21.36 2.61
C LEU A 22 -48.03 -22.89 2.57
N GLN A 23 -47.76 -23.44 1.38
CA GLN A 23 -47.33 -24.84 1.25
C GLN A 23 -45.87 -25.00 1.73
N PRO A 24 -45.47 -26.15 2.31
CA PRO A 24 -44.14 -26.31 2.89
C PRO A 24 -43.07 -26.42 1.80
N LEU A 25 -41.94 -25.73 2.01
CA LEU A 25 -40.69 -26.01 1.30
C LEU A 25 -40.28 -27.46 1.56
N ASP A 26 -40.23 -28.26 0.49
CA ASP A 26 -39.53 -29.54 0.49
C ASP A 26 -38.03 -29.28 0.74
N THR A 27 -37.63 -29.51 1.99
CA THR A 27 -36.24 -29.56 2.42
C THR A 27 -35.74 -30.97 2.15
N SER A 28 -35.23 -31.22 0.94
CA SER A 28 -34.56 -32.48 0.63
C SER A 28 -33.11 -32.26 0.26
N LEU A 29 -32.25 -32.77 1.16
CA LEU A 29 -30.88 -33.22 0.95
C LEU A 29 -29.78 -32.14 0.91
N VAL A 30 -29.42 -31.69 2.11
CA VAL A 30 -28.02 -31.34 2.42
C VAL A 30 -27.20 -32.62 2.28
N GLN A 31 -26.68 -32.88 1.07
CA GLN A 31 -25.56 -33.80 0.94
C GLN A 31 -24.38 -33.14 1.66
N ALA A 32 -23.90 -33.81 2.71
CA ALA A 32 -22.68 -33.49 3.41
C ALA A 32 -21.50 -33.56 2.42
N GLY A 33 -21.28 -32.45 1.72
CA GLY A 33 -20.07 -32.23 0.95
C GLY A 33 -18.92 -32.13 1.94
N THR A 34 -17.94 -33.02 1.78
CA THR A 34 -16.65 -32.99 2.46
C THR A 34 -16.20 -31.55 2.67
N THR A 35 -16.11 -31.12 3.93
CA THR A 35 -15.52 -29.84 4.31
C THR A 35 -14.01 -29.97 4.09
N SER A 36 -13.58 -29.95 2.83
CA SER A 36 -12.18 -29.80 2.48
C SER A 36 -11.71 -28.52 3.16
N ASP A 37 -10.63 -28.61 3.95
CA ASP A 37 -10.05 -27.45 4.62
C ASP A 37 -9.33 -26.57 3.59
N PHE A 38 -10.12 -25.80 2.85
CA PHE A 38 -9.69 -24.90 1.78
C PHE A 38 -8.66 -23.87 2.27
N THR A 39 -8.66 -23.57 3.57
CA THR A 39 -7.70 -22.66 4.22
C THR A 39 -6.25 -23.14 4.17
N ARG A 40 -6.02 -24.46 4.02
CA ARG A 40 -4.67 -25.04 3.94
C ARG A 40 -4.11 -25.11 2.53
N MET A 41 -4.96 -24.92 1.53
CA MET A 41 -4.54 -24.97 0.14
C MET A 41 -3.80 -23.68 -0.25
N THR A 42 -2.79 -23.83 -1.09
CA THR A 42 -2.17 -22.69 -1.76
C THR A 42 -3.17 -22.02 -2.71
N VAL A 43 -2.90 -20.77 -3.09
CA VAL A 43 -3.74 -20.04 -4.06
C VAL A 43 -3.91 -20.83 -5.37
N ALA A 44 -2.85 -21.46 -5.87
CA ALA A 44 -2.90 -22.26 -7.09
C ALA A 44 -3.78 -23.52 -6.94
N GLU A 45 -3.69 -24.20 -5.79
CA GLU A 45 -4.53 -25.37 -5.50
C GLU A 45 -6.00 -24.99 -5.36
N LEU A 46 -6.30 -23.85 -4.73
CA LEU A 46 -7.66 -23.32 -4.66
C LEU A 46 -8.20 -22.96 -6.04
N MET A 47 -7.40 -22.29 -6.87
CA MET A 47 -7.79 -21.96 -8.25
C MET A 47 -8.12 -23.23 -9.04
N ASN A 48 -7.25 -24.24 -9.01
CA ASN A 48 -7.48 -25.51 -9.69
C ASN A 48 -8.72 -26.24 -9.13
N ALA A 49 -8.91 -26.23 -7.81
CA ALA A 49 -10.06 -26.83 -7.15
C ALA A 49 -11.38 -26.15 -7.54
N ILE A 50 -11.39 -24.82 -7.69
CA ILE A 50 -12.55 -24.05 -8.14
C ILE A 50 -12.81 -24.31 -9.62
N THR A 51 -11.80 -24.22 -10.49
CA THR A 51 -11.95 -24.46 -11.93
C THR A 51 -12.43 -25.89 -12.23
N ALA A 52 -11.95 -26.89 -11.50
CA ALA A 52 -12.39 -28.28 -11.69
C ALA A 52 -13.86 -28.53 -11.28
N ARG A 53 -14.42 -27.70 -10.40
CA ARG A 53 -15.80 -27.81 -9.90
C ARG A 53 -16.77 -26.86 -10.59
N ASN A 54 -16.26 -25.77 -11.16
CA ASN A 54 -17.06 -24.74 -11.74
C ASN A 54 -17.46 -25.09 -13.18
N THR A 55 -18.77 -25.12 -13.44
CA THR A 55 -19.33 -25.36 -14.78
C THR A 55 -19.75 -24.07 -15.49
N ASP A 56 -19.79 -22.94 -14.78
CA ASP A 56 -20.24 -21.66 -15.32
C ASP A 56 -19.06 -20.91 -16.00
N PRO A 57 -19.14 -20.64 -17.31
CA PRO A 57 -18.07 -19.97 -18.05
C PRO A 57 -17.84 -18.52 -17.59
N VAL A 58 -18.88 -17.82 -17.14
CA VAL A 58 -18.78 -16.44 -16.63
C VAL A 58 -18.06 -16.43 -15.28
N ILE A 59 -18.38 -17.37 -14.39
CA ILE A 59 -17.65 -17.54 -13.12
C ILE A 59 -16.18 -17.87 -13.37
N ASN A 60 -15.88 -18.70 -14.37
CA ASN A 60 -14.51 -19.01 -14.73
C ASN A 60 -13.76 -17.78 -15.25
N GLU A 61 -14.37 -16.97 -16.10
CA GLU A 61 -13.80 -15.70 -16.59
C GLU A 61 -13.55 -14.71 -15.43
N MET A 62 -14.53 -14.56 -14.53
CA MET A 62 -14.37 -13.71 -13.34
C MET A 62 -13.23 -14.19 -12.43
N LEU A 63 -13.05 -15.51 -12.28
CA LEU A 63 -11.98 -16.08 -11.47
C LEU A 63 -10.60 -15.77 -12.05
N TRP A 64 -10.43 -15.89 -13.38
CA TRP A 64 -9.19 -15.50 -14.05
C TRP A 64 -8.92 -14.00 -13.96
N ALA A 65 -9.95 -13.17 -14.15
CA ALA A 65 -9.83 -11.73 -13.98
C ALA A 65 -9.42 -11.35 -12.53
N LEU A 66 -9.96 -12.05 -11.52
CA LEU A 66 -9.58 -11.87 -10.13
C LEU A 66 -8.13 -12.29 -9.87
N ALA A 67 -7.72 -13.46 -10.38
CA ALA A 67 -6.36 -13.96 -10.26
C ALA A 67 -5.32 -13.01 -10.88
N ASP A 68 -5.68 -12.32 -11.97
CA ASP A 68 -4.83 -11.30 -12.59
C ASP A 68 -4.83 -9.96 -11.83
N LYS A 69 -5.92 -9.62 -11.14
CA LYS A 69 -6.07 -8.35 -10.41
C LYS A 69 -5.37 -8.35 -9.06
N ILE A 70 -5.53 -9.42 -8.26
CA ILE A 70 -5.00 -9.46 -6.89
C ILE A 70 -3.50 -9.16 -6.81
N PRO A 71 -2.61 -9.79 -7.62
CA PRO A 71 -1.19 -9.51 -7.56
C PRO A 71 -0.84 -8.07 -7.96
N LYS A 72 -1.58 -7.49 -8.91
CA LYS A 72 -1.39 -6.10 -9.36
C LYS A 72 -1.78 -5.12 -8.26
N GLU A 73 -2.97 -5.28 -7.69
CA GLU A 73 -3.46 -4.42 -6.59
C GLU A 73 -2.55 -4.52 -5.36
N PHE A 74 -2.04 -5.72 -5.04
CA PHE A 74 -1.09 -5.89 -3.96
C PHE A 74 0.26 -5.21 -4.25
N SER A 75 0.78 -5.33 -5.46
CA SER A 75 2.01 -4.65 -5.89
C SER A 75 1.85 -3.13 -5.80
N ASP A 76 0.74 -2.60 -6.33
CA ASP A 76 0.41 -1.17 -6.28
C ASP A 76 0.29 -0.68 -4.83
N PHE A 77 -0.35 -1.47 -3.96
CA PHE A 77 -0.43 -1.18 -2.54
C PHE A 77 0.96 -1.09 -1.90
N VAL A 78 1.83 -2.08 -2.12
CA VAL A 78 3.21 -2.07 -1.59
C VAL A 78 4.02 -0.90 -2.12
N GLU A 79 3.91 -0.57 -3.40
CA GLU A 79 4.61 0.58 -3.99
C GLU A 79 4.10 1.91 -3.43
N SER A 80 2.78 2.04 -3.24
CA SER A 80 2.15 3.22 -2.65
C SER A 80 2.59 3.42 -1.19
N GLU A 81 2.57 2.35 -0.38
CA GLU A 81 3.05 2.32 0.99
C GLU A 81 4.51 2.76 1.08
N LYS A 82 5.41 2.19 0.25
CA LYS A 82 6.81 2.62 0.18
C LYS A 82 6.95 4.09 -0.23
N ARG A 83 6.13 4.56 -1.17
CA ARG A 83 6.18 5.94 -1.69
C ARG A 83 5.86 6.96 -0.61
N GLU A 84 4.90 6.68 0.28
CA GLU A 84 4.51 7.57 1.38
C GLU A 84 5.60 7.84 2.42
N ARG A 85 6.63 7.00 2.44
CA ARG A 85 7.79 7.10 3.35
C ARG A 85 9.11 7.14 2.59
N SER A 86 9.06 7.51 1.31
CA SER A 86 10.24 7.76 0.47
C SER A 86 10.59 9.24 0.44
N LEU A 87 11.87 9.55 0.60
CA LEU A 87 12.47 10.85 0.32
C LEU A 87 13.26 10.78 -0.98
N VAL A 88 13.31 11.90 -1.70
CA VAL A 88 14.21 12.09 -2.82
C VAL A 88 15.18 13.24 -2.53
N PHE A 89 16.47 12.93 -2.50
CA PHE A 89 17.51 13.94 -2.36
C PHE A 89 18.05 14.34 -3.72
N SER A 90 18.26 15.64 -3.92
CA SER A 90 19.01 16.19 -5.05
C SER A 90 20.25 16.93 -4.55
N GLY A 91 21.29 17.04 -5.37
CA GLY A 91 22.50 17.80 -5.04
C GLY A 91 23.50 17.10 -4.13
N LEU A 92 23.28 15.83 -3.78
CA LEU A 92 24.25 15.02 -3.03
C LEU A 92 25.37 14.57 -3.97
N SER A 93 26.64 14.89 -3.69
CA SER A 93 27.77 14.57 -4.57
C SER A 93 27.91 13.06 -4.84
N GLU A 94 28.21 12.68 -6.08
CA GLU A 94 28.57 11.29 -6.44
C GLU A 94 29.91 10.91 -5.80
N ALA A 95 30.17 9.61 -5.68
CA ALA A 95 31.48 9.10 -5.29
C ALA A 95 32.43 9.13 -6.52
N ASP A 96 33.73 8.93 -6.30
CA ASP A 96 34.68 8.79 -7.41
C ASP A 96 34.32 7.54 -8.26
N ASP A 97 34.26 7.72 -9.58
CA ASP A 97 33.94 6.66 -10.54
C ASP A 97 34.96 5.51 -10.53
N LYS A 98 36.19 5.77 -10.04
CA LYS A 98 37.25 4.77 -9.89
C LYS A 98 37.02 3.78 -8.74
N LEU A 99 36.16 4.14 -7.77
CA LEU A 99 35.83 3.27 -6.65
C LEU A 99 35.03 2.05 -7.10
N ARG A 100 35.11 0.95 -6.36
CA ARG A 100 34.28 -0.23 -6.63
C ARG A 100 32.80 0.08 -6.35
N PRO A 101 31.84 -0.60 -7.00
CA PRO A 101 30.42 -0.37 -6.76
C PRO A 101 30.01 -0.44 -5.28
N SER A 102 30.58 -1.37 -4.50
CA SER A 102 30.33 -1.49 -3.07
C SER A 102 30.82 -0.29 -2.26
N GLU A 103 31.96 0.28 -2.64
CA GLU A 103 32.54 1.47 -1.99
C GLU A 103 31.74 2.73 -2.32
N ARG A 104 31.29 2.85 -3.57
CA ARG A 104 30.40 3.96 -3.97
C ARG A 104 29.06 3.89 -3.24
N GLN A 105 28.53 2.69 -3.04
CA GLN A 105 27.31 2.48 -2.28
C GLN A 105 27.51 2.82 -0.79
N ALA A 106 28.61 2.38 -0.19
CA ALA A 106 28.94 2.71 1.21
C ALA A 106 29.14 4.22 1.42
N ASP A 107 29.80 4.91 0.47
CA ASP A 107 29.93 6.38 0.48
C ASP A 107 28.56 7.07 0.43
N LEU A 108 27.67 6.61 -0.46
CA LEU A 108 26.30 7.11 -0.54
C LEU A 108 25.54 6.94 0.78
N GLU A 109 25.56 5.73 1.34
CA GLU A 109 24.88 5.43 2.61
C GLU A 109 25.43 6.31 3.74
N GLY A 110 26.75 6.46 3.84
CA GLY A 110 27.39 7.33 4.83
C GLY A 110 27.01 8.80 4.67
N LYS A 111 26.88 9.30 3.43
CA LYS A 111 26.38 10.65 3.16
C LYS A 111 24.91 10.81 3.55
N VAL A 112 24.07 9.81 3.27
CA VAL A 112 22.64 9.83 3.64
C VAL A 112 22.47 9.84 5.15
N VAL A 113 23.24 9.05 5.90
CA VAL A 113 23.22 9.07 7.38
C VAL A 113 23.50 10.48 7.90
N LYS A 114 24.57 11.12 7.42
CA LYS A 114 24.92 12.50 7.82
C LYS A 114 23.83 13.53 7.46
N VAL A 115 23.12 13.34 6.35
CA VAL A 115 21.96 14.19 5.99
C VAL A 115 20.82 13.95 6.99
N LEU A 116 20.52 12.70 7.34
CA LEU A 116 19.49 12.38 8.33
C LEU A 116 19.83 12.91 9.74
N ASP A 117 21.12 12.93 10.12
CA ASP A 117 21.58 13.56 11.36
C ASP A 117 21.24 15.06 11.39
N VAL A 118 21.52 15.78 10.29
CA VAL A 118 21.15 17.21 10.17
C VAL A 118 19.64 17.41 10.21
N LEU A 119 18.88 16.49 9.63
CA LEU A 119 17.42 16.50 9.67
C LEU A 119 16.84 16.03 11.01
N GLN A 120 17.68 15.61 11.97
CA GLN A 120 17.28 15.06 13.27
C GLN A 120 16.28 13.90 13.11
N VAL A 121 16.63 12.94 12.25
CA VAL A 121 15.81 11.75 11.98
C VAL A 121 16.55 10.52 12.51
N GLU A 122 16.07 9.97 13.63
CA GLU A 122 16.67 8.82 14.30
C GLU A 122 16.19 7.49 13.69
N CYS A 123 16.67 7.15 12.49
CA CYS A 123 16.42 5.83 11.92
C CYS A 123 17.47 5.37 10.92
N ARG A 124 17.48 4.06 10.67
CA ARG A 124 18.18 3.48 9.52
C ARG A 124 17.20 3.40 8.35
N ALA A 125 17.54 4.05 7.24
CA ALA A 125 16.77 3.90 6.01
C ALA A 125 16.77 2.42 5.55
N THR A 126 15.63 1.96 5.04
CA THR A 126 15.45 0.59 4.56
C THR A 126 16.00 0.39 3.15
N GLU A 127 15.96 1.42 2.32
CA GLU A 127 16.51 1.39 0.96
C GLU A 127 17.20 2.72 0.66
N ILE A 128 18.41 2.67 0.09
CA ILE A 128 19.17 3.85 -0.33
C ILE A 128 19.78 3.55 -1.69
N TYR A 129 19.42 4.32 -2.72
CA TYR A 129 20.01 4.14 -4.05
C TYR A 129 19.92 5.39 -4.92
N ARG A 130 20.80 5.47 -5.91
CA ARG A 130 20.81 6.54 -6.93
C ARG A 130 19.85 6.18 -8.06
N ILE A 131 19.08 7.16 -8.53
CA ILE A 131 18.11 7.00 -9.61
C ILE A 131 18.77 7.31 -10.96
N GLY A 132 18.70 6.38 -11.90
CA GLY A 132 19.13 6.56 -13.29
C GLY A 132 20.62 6.32 -13.55
N LYS A 133 21.02 6.57 -14.80
CA LYS A 133 22.39 6.40 -15.31
C LYS A 133 23.31 7.51 -14.82
N SER A 134 24.56 7.18 -14.49
CA SER A 134 25.56 8.19 -14.11
C SER A 134 25.86 9.11 -15.29
N VAL A 135 25.94 10.42 -15.03
CA VAL A 135 26.28 11.43 -16.03
C VAL A 135 27.36 12.34 -15.43
N PRO A 136 28.50 12.54 -16.11
CA PRO A 136 29.55 13.43 -15.63
C PRO A 136 29.03 14.85 -15.36
N GLY A 137 29.46 15.44 -14.25
CA GLY A 137 29.11 16.82 -13.88
C GLY A 137 27.71 17.01 -13.30
N ARG A 138 26.87 15.97 -13.23
CA ARG A 138 25.52 16.07 -12.65
C ARG A 138 25.25 14.94 -11.65
N PRO A 139 25.17 15.24 -10.33
CA PRO A 139 24.81 14.22 -9.36
C PRO A 139 23.38 13.71 -9.57
N ARG A 140 23.20 12.39 -9.51
CA ARG A 140 21.87 11.78 -9.63
C ARG A 140 21.03 12.04 -8.39
N LEU A 141 19.73 11.95 -8.57
CA LEU A 141 18.79 11.88 -7.46
C LEU A 141 19.06 10.64 -6.62
N VAL A 142 18.85 10.75 -5.32
CA VAL A 142 18.92 9.63 -4.38
C VAL A 142 17.52 9.35 -3.90
N LYS A 143 17.06 8.11 -3.99
CA LYS A 143 15.85 7.65 -3.31
C LYS A 143 16.25 7.03 -1.97
N VAL A 144 15.57 7.45 -0.92
CA VAL A 144 15.74 6.94 0.44
C VAL A 144 14.38 6.52 0.96
N VAL A 145 14.23 5.26 1.34
CA VAL A 145 12.98 4.75 1.95
C VAL A 145 13.19 4.65 3.45
N LEU A 146 12.29 5.25 4.24
CA LEU A 146 12.38 5.29 5.70
C LEU A 146 11.46 4.24 6.34
N PRO A 147 11.72 3.80 7.58
CA PRO A 147 10.91 2.76 8.24
C PRO A 147 9.44 3.14 8.46
N SER A 148 9.12 4.44 8.54
CA SER A 148 7.73 4.89 8.73
C SER A 148 7.50 6.30 8.20
N ARG A 149 6.22 6.64 8.00
CA ARG A 149 5.76 7.96 7.61
C ARG A 149 6.12 9.05 8.62
N PHE A 150 6.24 8.71 9.91
CA PHE A 150 6.69 9.64 10.95
C PHE A 150 8.09 10.20 10.64
N HIS A 151 9.04 9.32 10.31
CA HIS A 151 10.41 9.74 9.97
C HIS A 151 10.43 10.60 8.70
N TRP A 152 9.60 10.27 7.71
CA TRP A 152 9.44 11.07 6.49
C TRP A 152 8.89 12.47 6.80
N GLN A 153 7.85 12.57 7.62
CA GLN A 153 7.29 13.86 8.04
C GLN A 153 8.31 14.70 8.81
N GLN A 154 9.05 14.07 9.72
CA GLN A 154 10.10 14.73 10.50
C GLN A 154 11.22 15.26 9.59
N ALA A 155 11.68 14.45 8.63
CA ALA A 155 12.69 14.84 7.65
C ALA A 155 12.27 16.08 6.85
N LEU A 156 11.03 16.09 6.33
CA LEU A 156 10.50 17.21 5.56
C LEU A 156 10.31 18.47 6.40
N LYS A 157 9.78 18.33 7.62
CA LYS A 157 9.64 19.44 8.58
C LYS A 157 10.99 20.11 8.87
N ASN A 158 12.05 19.31 8.94
CA ASN A 158 13.40 19.77 9.23
C ASN A 158 14.25 20.07 7.99
N ALA A 159 13.72 19.94 6.77
CA ALA A 159 14.48 20.13 5.52
C ALA A 159 15.18 21.51 5.45
N ARG A 160 14.62 22.54 6.08
CA ARG A 160 15.23 23.88 6.18
C ARG A 160 16.59 23.89 6.87
N LEU A 161 16.88 22.93 7.76
CA LEU A 161 18.14 22.84 8.50
C LEU A 161 19.33 22.59 7.57
N LEU A 162 19.09 21.96 6.41
CA LEU A 162 20.15 21.69 5.43
C LEU A 162 20.82 22.97 4.93
N LYS A 163 20.08 24.08 4.80
CA LYS A 163 20.59 25.37 4.30
C LYS A 163 21.73 25.94 5.15
N ASN A 164 21.75 25.61 6.44
CA ASN A 164 22.74 26.11 7.40
C ASN A 164 23.77 25.02 7.78
N SER A 165 23.91 23.99 6.95
CA SER A 165 24.81 22.85 7.18
C SER A 165 25.81 22.67 6.05
N ALA A 166 26.68 21.67 6.18
CA ALA A 166 27.55 21.22 5.09
C ALA A 166 26.77 20.76 3.84
N PHE A 167 25.47 20.49 3.95
CA PHE A 167 24.58 20.03 2.89
C PHE A 167 23.67 21.14 2.32
N LYS A 168 24.11 22.41 2.34
CA LYS A 168 23.31 23.55 1.83
C LYS A 168 22.85 23.44 0.38
N SER A 169 23.53 22.64 -0.44
CA SER A 169 23.15 22.35 -1.83
C SER A 169 22.24 21.13 -2.00
N VAL A 170 21.90 20.45 -0.90
CA VAL A 170 21.02 19.29 -0.89
C VAL A 170 19.58 19.73 -0.68
N PHE A 171 18.69 19.27 -1.56
CA PHE A 171 17.25 19.48 -1.42
C PHE A 171 16.54 18.15 -1.21
N VAL A 172 15.48 18.20 -0.40
CA VAL A 172 14.69 17.03 -0.02
C VAL A 172 13.24 17.26 -0.44
N ARG A 173 12.62 16.23 -1.00
CA ARG A 173 11.21 16.18 -1.40
C ARG A 173 10.62 14.80 -1.13
#